data_AF-A0A178X602-F1
#
_entry.id   AF-A0A178X602-F1
#
_cell.length_a   1.000
_cell.length_b   1.000
_cell.length_c   1.000
_cell.angle_alpha   90.00
_cell.angle_beta   90.00
_cell.angle_gamma   90.00
#
_symmetry.space_group_name_H-M   'P 1'
#
loop_
_entity.id
_entity.type
_entity.pdbx_description
1 polymer ?
#
loop_
_entity_poly.entity_id
_entity_poly.type
_entity_poly.pdbx_seq_one_letter_code
_entity_poly.pdbx_strand_id
1 'polypeptide(L)' 'MPDYGIAGGDPAKLIRRRYRDEDVERLLAIAWWDWPLDHLTKRVRTVMAGSVDDLAKAAAELA' A
#
# COMPACT_ATOMS: atom_id res chain seq x y z
N MET A 1 -8.62 14.22 3.46
CA MET A 1 -7.56 13.51 4.21
C MET A 1 -6.62 12.91 3.18
N PRO A 2 -5.29 13.11 3.23
CA PRO A 2 -4.38 12.53 2.25
C PRO A 2 -4.28 11.01 2.40
N ASP A 3 -4.15 10.29 1.29
CA ASP A 3 -3.95 8.83 1.27
C ASP A 3 -2.70 8.46 2.09
N TYR A 4 -2.82 7.38 2.86
CA TYR A 4 -1.79 6.95 3.83
C TYR A 4 -1.35 8.03 4.84
N GLY A 5 -2.17 9.08 5.04
CA GLY A 5 -2.00 10.05 6.12
C GLY A 5 -2.42 9.48 7.47
N ILE A 6 -1.57 9.64 8.48
CA ILE A 6 -1.89 9.35 9.87
C ILE A 6 -2.46 10.64 10.48
N ALA A 7 -3.72 10.63 10.88
CA ALA A 7 -4.36 11.72 11.61
C ALA A 7 -4.70 11.31 13.05
N GLY A 8 -4.85 12.31 13.92
CA GLY A 8 -5.33 12.13 15.29
C GLY A 8 -5.76 13.45 15.93
N GLY A 9 -6.41 13.35 17.09
CA GLY A 9 -7.00 14.48 17.82
C GLY A 9 -8.49 14.68 17.55
N ASP A 10 -9.10 15.60 18.30
CA ASP A 10 -10.49 16.05 18.13
C ASP A 10 -10.52 17.59 18.09
N PRO A 11 -10.68 18.22 16.90
CA PRO A 11 -10.84 17.60 15.59
C PRO A 11 -9.53 17.00 15.04
N ALA A 12 -9.66 15.95 14.22
CA ALA A 12 -8.52 15.21 13.68
C ALA A 12 -7.65 16.07 12.75
N LYS A 13 -6.35 16.11 13.03
CA LYS A 13 -5.34 16.80 12.19
C LYS A 13 -4.32 15.80 11.66
N LEU A 14 -3.77 16.08 10.48
CA LEU A 14 -2.69 15.29 9.90
C LEU A 14 -1.45 15.38 10.80
N ILE A 15 -0.98 14.23 11.29
CA ILE A 15 0.23 14.12 12.12
C ILE A 15 1.44 13.88 11.23
N ARG A 16 1.36 12.87 10.37
CA ARG A 16 2.45 12.50 9.44
C ARG A 16 1.93 11.58 8.34
N ARG A 17 2.70 11.42 7.27
CA ARG A 17 2.46 10.39 6.25
C ARG A 17 3.20 9.11 6.58
N ARG A 18 2.60 7.97 6.24
CA ARG A 18 3.19 6.64 6.47
C ARG A 18 4.25 6.29 5.43
N TYR A 19 4.10 6.85 4.23
CA TYR A 19 4.99 6.70 3.08
C TYR A 19 5.26 8.07 2.44
N ARG A 20 6.27 8.15 1.58
CA ARG A 20 6.51 9.34 0.73
C ARG A 20 5.45 9.40 -0.37
N ASP A 21 5.19 10.57 -0.91
CA ASP A 21 4.14 10.76 -1.92
C ASP A 21 4.36 9.86 -3.16
N GLU A 22 5.61 9.69 -3.60
CA GLU A 22 5.99 8.77 -4.69
C GLU A 22 5.64 7.30 -4.39
N ASP A 23 5.84 6.87 -3.15
CA ASP A 23 5.56 5.50 -2.72
C ASP A 23 4.03 5.28 -2.60
N VAL A 24 3.28 6.31 -2.22
CA VAL A 24 1.81 6.29 -2.20
C VAL A 24 1.24 6.14 -3.61
N GLU A 25 1.73 6.92 -4.58
CA GLU A 25 1.31 6.82 -5.98
C GLU A 25 1.55 5.42 -6.54
N ARG A 26 2.72 4.83 -6.25
CA ARG A 26 3.04 3.45 -6.63
C ARG A 26 2.10 2.43 -5.99
N LEU A 27 1.83 2.56 -4.68
CA LEU A 27 0.91 1.67 -3.97
C LEU A 27 -0.52 1.75 -4.51
N LEU A 28 -0.99 2.95 -4.83
CA LEU A 28 -2.29 3.18 -5.46
C LEU A 28 -2.37 2.59 -6.87
N ALA A 29 -1.29 2.67 -7.65
CA ALA A 29 -1.23 2.06 -8.99
C ALA A 29 -1.18 0.52 -8.94
N ILE A 30 -0.51 -0.05 -7.93
CA ILE A 30 -0.43 -1.50 -7.70
C ILE A 30 -1.81 -2.07 -7.31
N ALA A 31 -2.58 -1.30 -6.53
CA ALA A 31 -3.92 -1.67 -6.05
C ALA A 31 -4.00 -3.12 -5.56
N TRP A 32 -3.07 -3.52 -4.67
CA TRP A 32 -2.92 -4.92 -4.25
C TRP A 32 -4.17 -5.51 -3.59
N TRP A 33 -5.05 -4.66 -3.05
CA TRP A 33 -6.34 -5.06 -2.48
C TRP A 33 -7.33 -5.53 -3.55
N ASP A 34 -7.14 -5.16 -4.82
CA ASP A 34 -7.98 -5.58 -5.95
C ASP A 34 -7.46 -6.87 -6.63
N TRP A 35 -6.37 -7.45 -6.13
CA TRP A 35 -5.81 -8.68 -6.70
C TRP A 35 -6.70 -9.91 -6.45
N PRO A 36 -6.65 -10.92 -7.34
CA PRO A 36 -7.33 -12.20 -7.10
C PRO A 36 -6.90 -12.83 -5.77
N LEU A 37 -7.85 -13.40 -5.03
CA LEU A 37 -7.63 -13.92 -3.68
C LEU A 37 -6.52 -14.98 -3.62
N ASP A 38 -6.40 -15.82 -4.65
CA ASP A 38 -5.34 -16.85 -4.73
C ASP A 38 -3.94 -16.22 -4.82
N HIS A 39 -3.80 -15.12 -5.56
CA HIS A 39 -2.54 -14.39 -5.69
C HIS A 39 -2.21 -13.63 -4.41
N LEU A 40 -3.23 -12.95 -3.84
CA LEU A 40 -3.10 -12.23 -2.58
C LEU A 40 -2.69 -13.17 -1.44
N THR A 41 -3.34 -14.34 -1.33
CA THR A 41 -3.07 -15.32 -0.28
C THR A 41 -1.64 -15.86 -0.35
N LYS A 42 -1.14 -16.15 -1.55
CA LYS A 42 0.26 -16.58 -1.77
C LYS A 42 1.26 -15.49 -1.38
N ARG A 43 0.89 -14.22 -1.49
CA ARG A 43 1.77 -13.06 -1.24
C ARG A 43 1.40 -12.24 -0.01
N VAL A 44 0.57 -12.79 0.89
CA VAL A 44 0.10 -12.06 2.07
C VAL A 44 1.27 -11.61 2.96
N ARG A 45 2.35 -12.40 3.05
CA ARG A 45 3.57 -12.01 3.77
C ARG A 45 4.25 -10.78 3.15
N THR A 46 4.26 -10.67 1.83
CA THR A 46 4.82 -9.52 1.11
C THR A 46 3.97 -8.27 1.35
N VAL A 47 2.65 -8.40 1.38
CA VAL A 47 1.74 -7.27 1.70
C VAL A 47 1.93 -6.80 3.14
N MET A 48 2.11 -7.72 4.10
CA MET A 48 2.19 -7.37 5.53
C MET A 48 3.56 -6.84 5.96
N ALA A 49 4.65 -7.33 5.38
CA ALA A 49 6.01 -7.07 5.85
C ALA A 49 7.01 -6.71 4.74
N GLY A 50 6.61 -6.78 3.48
CA GLY A 50 7.46 -6.45 2.34
C GLY A 50 7.54 -4.94 2.06
N SER A 51 8.38 -4.60 1.08
CA SER A 51 8.53 -3.23 0.59
C SER A 51 7.57 -2.92 -0.57
N VAL A 52 7.42 -1.63 -0.91
CA VAL A 52 6.68 -1.20 -2.10
C VAL A 52 7.26 -1.81 -3.38
N ASP A 53 8.59 -1.99 -3.43
CA ASP A 53 9.26 -2.64 -4.57
C ASP A 53 8.91 -4.14 -4.68
N ASP A 54 8.75 -4.84 -3.55
CA ASP A 54 8.33 -6.24 -3.56
C ASP A 54 6.87 -6.38 -4.00
N LEU A 55 6.01 -5.43 -3.62
CA LEU A 55 4.65 -5.34 -4.14
C LEU A 55 4.62 -5.04 -5.64
N ALA A 56 5.51 -4.17 -6.14
CA ALA A 56 5.61 -3.87 -7.56
C ALA A 56 6.03 -5.10 -8.39
N LYS A 57 7.01 -5.88 -7.90
CA LYS A 57 7.40 -7.16 -8.53
C LYS A 57 6.23 -8.15 -8.54
N ALA A 58 5.49 -8.21 -7.43
CA ALA A 58 4.33 -9.06 -7.32
C ALA A 58 3.16 -8.67 -8.25
N ALA A 59 3.04 -7.38 -8.55
CA ALA A 59 2.10 -6.88 -9.56
C ALA A 59 2.53 -7.32 -10.97
N ALA A 60 3.82 -7.22 -11.28
CA ALA A 60 4.36 -7.59 -12.58
C ALA A 60 4.20 -9.08 -12.90
N GLU A 61 4.16 -9.94 -11.87
CA GLU A 61 3.91 -11.38 -12.02
C GLU A 61 2.41 -11.73 -12.19
N LEU A 62 1.49 -10.77 -12.02
CA LEU A 62 0.06 -10.94 -12.28
C LEU A 62 -0.32 -10.62 -13.74
N ALA A 63 0.52 -9.86 -14.44
CA ALA A 63 0.35 -9.46 -15.84
C ALA A 63 0.76 -10.59 -16.81
#